data_AF-A0A9E2FYK5-F1
#
_entry.id   AF-A0A9E2FYK5-F1
#
_cell.length_a   1.000
_cell.length_b   1.000
_cell.length_c   1.000
_cell.angle_alpha   90.00
_cell.angle_beta   90.00
_cell.angle_gamma   90.00
#
_symmetry.space_group_name_H-M   'P 1'
#
loop_
_entity.id
_entity.type
_entity.pdbx_description
1 polymer ?
#
loop_
_entity_poly.entity_id
_entity_poly.type
_entity_poly.pdbx_seq_one_letter_code
_entity_poly.pdbx_strand_id
1 'polypeptide(L)'
;MSLHKITLVSLGYFDRKMLEQVAKAVQLQYGVEVSLREEHVDINKYFDAGRKQYNGNLLLRDIDQHYASDAHKTIGLLSVDLFI
;
A
#
# COMPACT_ATOMS: atom_id res chain seq x y z
N MET A 1 -16.23 -5.03 13.87
CA MET A 1 -15.86 -3.85 13.07
C MET A 1 -16.40 -4.05 11.66
N SER A 2 -17.35 -3.21 11.22
CA SER A 2 -17.76 -3.17 9.82
C SER A 2 -16.71 -2.39 9.05
N LEU A 3 -16.12 -3.03 8.03
CA LEU A 3 -15.19 -2.35 7.15
C LEU A 3 -15.97 -1.37 6.28
N HIS A 4 -15.76 -0.07 6.46
CA HIS A 4 -16.51 0.93 5.67
C HIS A 4 -15.73 1.42 4.45
N LYS A 5 -14.40 1.26 4.46
CA LYS A 5 -13.51 1.79 3.42
C LYS A 5 -12.19 1.02 3.35
N ILE A 6 -11.59 0.99 2.18
CA ILE A 6 -10.21 0.56 1.93
C ILE A 6 -9.43 1.72 1.31
N THR A 7 -8.23 1.98 1.81
CA THR A 7 -7.28 2.94 1.23
C THR A 7 -6.15 2.17 0.58
N LEU A 8 -5.96 2.34 -0.72
CA LEU A 8 -4.78 1.86 -1.45
C LEU A 8 -3.74 2.97 -1.45
N VAL A 9 -2.56 2.71 -0.89
CA VAL A 9 -1.44 3.65 -0.88
C VAL A 9 -0.36 3.13 -1.83
N SER A 10 -0.19 3.79 -2.96
CA SER A 10 0.89 3.51 -3.91
C SER A 10 2.17 4.17 -3.43
N LEU A 11 3.19 3.36 -3.15
CA LEU A 11 4.52 3.80 -2.76
C LEU A 11 5.49 3.50 -3.88
N GLY A 12 5.91 4.56 -4.59
CA GLY A 12 6.76 4.46 -5.77
C GLY A 12 5.99 4.60 -7.08
N TYR A 13 6.66 4.27 -8.19
CA TYR A 13 6.13 4.52 -9.52
C TYR A 13 5.26 3.36 -10.00
N PHE A 14 4.00 3.68 -10.31
CA PHE A 14 3.04 2.81 -10.95
C PHE A 14 2.36 3.53 -12.10
N ASP A 15 1.89 2.77 -13.09
CA ASP A 15 1.00 3.31 -14.10
C ASP A 15 -0.36 3.67 -13.46
N ARG A 16 -0.82 4.90 -13.67
CA ARG A 16 -2.06 5.39 -13.07
C ARG A 16 -3.28 4.58 -13.52
N LYS A 17 -3.34 4.16 -14.79
CA LYS A 17 -4.46 3.37 -15.30
C LYS A 17 -4.49 1.99 -14.64
N MET A 18 -3.33 1.39 -14.39
CA MET A 18 -3.22 0.16 -13.61
C MET A 18 -3.74 0.37 -12.18
N LEU A 19 -3.34 1.45 -11.48
CA LEU A 19 -3.83 1.75 -10.13
C LEU A 19 -5.36 1.92 -10.09
N GLU A 20 -5.93 2.64 -11.06
CA GLU A 20 -7.38 2.83 -11.17
C GLU A 20 -8.12 1.50 -11.44
N GLN A 21 -7.54 0.61 -12.24
CA GLN A 21 -8.09 -0.73 -12.47
C GLN A 21 -8.04 -1.60 -11.21
N VAL A 22 -6.94 -1.56 -10.46
CA VAL A 22 -6.82 -2.27 -9.18
C VAL A 22 -7.84 -1.74 -8.17
N ALA A 23 -7.96 -0.42 -8.01
CA ALA A 23 -8.94 0.18 -7.10
C ALA A 23 -10.37 -0.25 -7.44
N LYS A 24 -10.73 -0.24 -8.73
CA LYS A 24 -12.04 -0.69 -9.21
C LYS A 24 -12.27 -2.18 -8.93
N ALA A 25 -11.26 -3.03 -9.14
CA ALA A 25 -11.37 -4.47 -8.87
C ALA A 25 -11.56 -4.75 -7.37
N VAL A 26 -10.81 -4.07 -6.51
CA VAL A 26 -10.97 -4.17 -5.04
C VAL A 26 -12.36 -3.71 -4.61
N GLN A 27 -12.84 -2.59 -5.15
CA GLN A 27 -14.17 -2.07 -4.84
C GLN A 27 -15.27 -3.06 -5.21
N LEU A 28 -15.19 -3.66 -6.41
CA LEU A 28 -16.15 -4.67 -6.86
C LEU A 28 -16.11 -5.94 -6.00
N GLN A 29 -14.92 -6.38 -5.61
CA GLN A 29 -14.73 -7.60 -4.82
C GLN A 29 -15.28 -7.48 -3.40
N TYR A 30 -15.06 -6.32 -2.76
CA TYR A 30 -15.39 -6.13 -1.34
C TYR A 30 -16.65 -5.31 -1.08
N GLY A 31 -17.21 -4.65 -2.11
CA GLY A 31 -18.43 -3.87 -1.98
C GLY A 31 -18.31 -2.64 -1.08
N VAL A 32 -17.09 -2.14 -0.86
CA VAL A 32 -16.78 -0.97 -0.01
C VAL A 32 -16.11 0.13 -0.82
N GLU A 33 -16.17 1.37 -0.33
CA GLU A 33 -15.44 2.49 -0.96
C GLU A 33 -13.94 2.21 -0.97
N VAL A 34 -13.30 2.41 -2.12
CA VAL A 34 -11.84 2.31 -2.26
C VAL A 34 -11.29 3.67 -2.67
N SER A 35 -10.38 4.23 -1.86
CA SER A 35 -9.65 5.45 -2.21
C SER A 35 -8.20 5.15 -2.56
N LEU A 36 -7.70 5.72 -3.64
CA LEU A 36 -6.29 5.65 -4.05
C LEU A 36 -5.53 6.88 -3.52
N ARG A 37 -4.35 6.65 -2.96
CA ARG A 37 -3.37 7.69 -2.60
C ARG A 37 -2.04 7.33 -3.24
N GLU A 38 -1.43 8.29 -3.93
CA GLU A 38 -0.11 8.14 -4.52
C GLU A 38 0.88 8.93 -3.67
N GLU A 39 1.88 8.24 -3.12
CA GLU A 39 2.78 8.79 -2.12
C GLU A 39 4.24 8.55 -2.54
N HIS A 40 5.08 9.55 -2.32
CA HIS A 40 6.51 9.45 -2.56
C HIS A 40 7.23 9.25 -1.22
N VAL A 41 7.50 8.00 -0.88
CA VAL A 41 8.32 7.63 0.27
C VAL A 41 9.69 7.20 -0.21
N ASP A 42 10.74 7.69 0.43
CA ASP A 42 12.08 7.14 0.22
C ASP A 42 12.12 5.73 0.81
N ILE A 43 11.99 4.72 -0.04
CA ILE A 43 11.98 3.32 0.35
C ILE A 43 13.39 2.76 0.56
N ASN A 44 14.45 3.49 0.16
CA ASN A 44 15.83 3.01 0.25
C ASN A 44 16.26 2.73 1.70
N LYS A 45 15.67 3.44 2.67
CA LYS A 45 15.86 3.19 4.10
C LYS A 45 15.44 1.79 4.56
N TYR A 46 14.66 1.06 3.75
CA TYR A 46 14.19 -0.29 4.04
C TYR A 46 14.91 -1.38 3.26
N PHE A 47 15.89 -1.02 2.42
CA PHE A 47 16.61 -1.98 1.59
C PHE A 47 17.63 -2.77 2.40
N ASP A 48 17.56 -4.11 2.32
CA ASP A 48 18.58 -5.01 2.86
C ASP A 48 19.54 -5.42 1.73
N ALA A 49 20.79 -4.96 1.81
CA ALA A 49 21.80 -5.22 0.79
C ALA A 49 22.22 -6.70 0.70
N GLY A 50 22.11 -7.46 1.80
CA GLY A 50 22.42 -8.89 1.82
C GLY A 50 21.39 -9.71 1.05
N ARG A 51 20.10 -9.31 1.14
CA ARG A 51 18.99 -9.95 0.42
C ARG A 51 18.72 -9.35 -0.94
N LYS A 52 19.15 -8.11 -1.17
CA LYS A 52 18.73 -7.27 -2.31
C LYS A 52 17.20 -7.11 -2.38
N GLN A 53 16.56 -7.09 -1.22
CA GLN A 53 15.10 -7.00 -1.04
C GLN A 53 14.78 -5.97 0.03
N TYR A 54 13.55 -5.47 0.06
CA TYR A 54 13.11 -4.48 1.05
C TYR A 54 12.40 -5.16 2.23
N ASN A 55 12.63 -4.65 3.43
CA ASN A 55 12.03 -5.15 4.66
C ASN A 55 10.56 -4.72 4.76
N GLY A 56 9.65 -5.63 4.44
CA GLY A 56 8.22 -5.40 4.45
C GLY A 56 7.65 -5.13 5.84
N ASN A 57 8.24 -5.66 6.92
CA ASN A 57 7.79 -5.34 8.28
C ASN A 57 8.04 -3.87 8.65
N LEU A 58 9.19 -3.32 8.26
CA LEU A 58 9.49 -1.91 8.50
C LEU A 58 8.58 -1.00 7.66
N LEU A 59 8.35 -1.37 6.39
CA LEU A 59 7.41 -0.68 5.52
C LEU A 59 5.98 -0.70 6.07
N LEU A 60 5.50 -1.85 6.56
CA LEU A 60 4.18 -1.96 7.17
C LEU A 60 4.03 -1.03 8.38
N ARG A 61 5.05 -0.93 9.24
CA ARG A 61 5.05 0.00 10.38
C ARG A 61 5.00 1.46 9.94
N ASP A 62 5.74 1.82 8.90
CA ASP A 62 5.74 3.19 8.37
C ASP A 62 4.37 3.53 7.74
N ILE A 63 3.79 2.58 7.00
CA ILE A 63 2.45 2.73 6.42
C ILE A 63 1.41 2.89 7.53
N ASP A 64 1.51 2.08 8.58
CA ASP A 64 0.59 2.13 9.71
C ASP A 64 0.63 3.49 10.42
N GLN A 65 1.84 4.00 10.70
CA GLN A 65 2.03 5.29 11.36
C GLN A 65 1.49 6.49 10.58
N HIS A 66 1.55 6.45 9.25
CA HIS A 66 1.19 7.61 8.41
C HIS A 66 -0.22 7.52 7.81
N TYR A 67 -0.74 6.31 7.61
CA TYR A 67 -1.93 6.09 6.79
C TYR A 67 -2.95 5.12 7.40
N ALA A 68 -2.66 4.45 8.52
CA ALA A 68 -3.68 3.61 9.15
C ALA A 68 -4.74 4.42 9.88
N SER A 69 -5.88 3.77 10.06
CA SER A 69 -7.00 4.27 10.83
C SER A 69 -7.78 3.07 11.36
N ASP A 70 -8.30 3.18 12.58
CA ASP A 70 -9.13 2.12 13.16
C ASP A 70 -10.45 1.91 12.41
N ALA A 71 -10.87 2.87 11.57
CA ALA A 71 -12.14 2.84 10.85
C ALA A 71 -12.05 2.23 9.44
N HIS A 72 -10.85 2.06 8.88
CA HIS A 72 -10.66 1.55 7.52
C HIS A 72 -9.37 0.75 7.36
N LYS A 73 -9.30 -0.10 6.33
CA LYS A 73 -8.06 -0.84 6.04
C LYS A 73 -7.19 -0.04 5.09
N THR A 74 -5.88 -0.09 5.32
CA THR A 74 -4.88 0.49 4.44
C THR A 74 -4.06 -0.64 3.83
N ILE A 75 -3.87 -0.60 2.50
CA ILE A 75 -3.09 -1.57 1.74
C ILE A 75 -2.01 -0.80 0.98
N GLY A 76 -0.75 -1.13 1.23
CA GLY A 76 0.38 -0.59 0.48
C GLY A 76 0.58 -1.34 -0.85
N LEU A 77 0.77 -0.61 -1.94
CA LEU A 77 1.19 -1.11 -3.25
C LEU A 77 2.64 -0.68 -3.47
N LEU A 78 3.53 -1.65 -3.66
CA LEU A 78 4.98 -1.41 -3.81
C LEU A 78 5.50 -2.13 -5.05
N SER A 79 6.33 -1.45 -5.83
CA SER A 79 6.92 -1.97 -7.08
C SER A 79 8.32 -2.57 -6.87
N VAL A 80 8.58 -3.07 -5.66
CA VAL A 80 9.86 -3.67 -5.25
C VAL A 80 9.66 -5.03 -4.61
N ASP A 81 10.72 -5.83 -4.59
CA ASP A 81 10.70 -7.15 -3.97
C ASP A 81 10.81 -7.03 -2.44
N LEU A 82 9.95 -7.78 -1.74
CA LEU A 82 9.78 -7.68 -0.29
C LEU A 82 10.15 -9.00 0.40
N PHE A 83 10.72 -8.89 1.59
CA PHE A 83 10.76 -9.98 2.57
C PHE A 83 9.98 -9.59 3.83
N ILE A 84 9.41 -10.58 4.50
CA ILE A 84 8.66 -10.45 5.76
C ILE A 84 9.37 -11.25 6.84
#